data_AF-A0A534YEB4-F1
#
_entry.id   AF-A0A534YEB4-F1
#
_cell.length_a   1.000
_cell.length_b   1.000
_cell.length_c   1.000
_cell.angle_alpha   90.00
_cell.angle_beta   90.00
_cell.angle_gamma   90.00
#
_symmetry.space_group_name_H-M   'P 1'
#
loop_
_entity.id
_entity.type
_entity.pdbx_description
1 polymer ?
#
loop_
_entity_poly.entity_id
_entity_poly.type
_entity_poly.pdbx_seq_one_letter_code
_entity_poly.pdbx_strand_id
1 'polypeptide(L)'
;MDRVPRWILVILRVHLGVILLVTVSGKIARNDFTAEMLQFLRRPGMAAAPAFYRDYIASVVIPHARLFAGLVIAGELTGGISLLFGLGTRIGAAIAMVLFVNYMLAKGRWFWSPDSQDAAVFFEALAVFLGSAGRTFGLDALLFARRAR
;
A
#
# COMPACT_ATOMS: atom_id res chain seq x y z
N MET A 1 13.14 4.65 -29.16
CA MET A 1 12.34 4.31 -27.96
C MET A 1 13.02 4.95 -26.78
N ASP A 2 12.57 6.14 -26.41
CA ASP A 2 13.16 6.93 -25.34
C ASP A 2 13.01 6.17 -24.02
N ARG A 3 14.15 5.89 -23.37
CA ARG A 3 14.15 5.19 -22.09
C ARG A 3 13.62 6.16 -21.05
N VAL A 4 12.47 5.85 -20.44
CA VAL A 4 11.94 6.61 -19.31
C VAL A 4 13.05 6.83 -18.28
N PRO A 5 13.31 8.09 -17.85
CA PRO A 5 14.38 8.37 -16.91
C PRO A 5 14.17 7.64 -15.59
N ARG A 6 15.13 6.77 -15.23
CA ARG A 6 15.01 5.86 -14.07
C ARG A 6 14.89 6.58 -12.72
N TRP A 7 15.34 7.83 -12.64
CA TRP A 7 15.24 8.64 -11.42
C TRP A 7 13.79 8.98 -11.06
N ILE A 8 12.89 9.06 -12.05
CA ILE A 8 11.45 9.31 -11.81
C ILE A 8 10.86 8.16 -10.98
N LEU A 9 11.22 6.92 -11.32
CA LEU A 9 10.77 5.74 -10.58
C LEU A 9 11.32 5.68 -9.16
N VAL A 10 12.51 6.25 -8.92
CA VAL A 10 13.08 6.35 -7.57
C VAL A 10 12.29 7.36 -6.74
N ILE A 11 11.91 8.51 -7.31
CA ILE A 11 11.09 9.51 -6.62
C ILE A 11 9.74 8.90 -6.25
N LEU A 12 9.06 8.24 -7.18
CA LEU A 12 7.78 7.56 -6.91
C LEU A 12 7.95 6.47 -5.84
N ARG A 13 9.00 5.66 -5.92
CA ARG A 13 9.29 4.63 -4.90
C ARG A 13 9.46 5.24 -3.51
N VAL A 14 10.23 6.32 -3.40
CA VAL A 14 10.48 6.99 -2.12
C VAL A 14 9.22 7.69 -1.61
N HIS A 15 8.48 8.37 -2.48
CA HIS A 15 7.21 9.01 -2.13
C HIS A 15 6.21 8.00 -1.57
N LEU A 16 5.98 6.89 -2.29
CA LEU A 16 5.13 5.80 -1.84
C LEU A 16 5.59 5.20 -0.50
N GLY A 17 6.90 4.95 -0.35
CA GLY A 17 7.48 4.45 0.89
C GLY A 17 7.26 5.39 2.08
N VAL A 18 7.47 6.69 1.88
CA VAL A 18 7.27 7.72 2.90
C VAL A 18 5.79 7.81 3.30
N ILE A 19 4.86 7.82 2.34
CA ILE A 19 3.42 7.87 2.64
C ILE A 19 3.01 6.71 3.53
N LEU A 20 3.41 5.47 3.19
CA LEU A 20 3.09 4.30 3.98
C LEU A 20 3.66 4.40 5.41
N LEU A 21 4.90 4.86 5.55
CA LEU A 21 5.51 5.03 6.88
C LEU A 21 4.84 6.13 7.70
N VAL A 22 4.44 7.24 7.09
CA VAL A 22 3.70 8.31 7.77
C VAL A 22 2.32 7.80 8.22
N THR A 23 1.61 7.08 7.35
CA THR A 23 0.28 6.55 7.67
C THR A 23 0.33 5.54 8.82
N VAL A 24 1.27 4.59 8.78
CA VAL A 24 1.39 3.57 9.83
C VAL A 24 1.89 4.15 11.14
N SER A 25 2.80 5.13 11.11
CA SER A 25 3.26 5.81 12.32
C SER A 25 2.11 6.49 13.05
N GLY A 26 1.20 7.14 12.31
CA GLY A 26 -0.02 7.71 12.87
C GLY A 26 -0.94 6.67 13.52
N LYS A 27 -1.06 5.47 12.92
CA LYS A 27 -1.87 4.37 13.45
C LYS A 27 -1.28 3.76 14.72
N ILE A 28 0.04 3.57 14.75
CA ILE A 28 0.75 3.03 15.91
C ILE A 28 0.69 4.01 17.08
N ALA A 29 0.94 5.31 16.84
CA ALA A 29 0.96 6.32 17.88
C ALA A 29 -0.38 6.46 18.63
N ARG A 30 -1.49 6.21 17.95
CA ARG A 30 -2.85 6.32 18.52
C ARG A 30 -3.28 5.10 19.33
N ASN A 31 -2.57 3.96 19.25
CA ASN A 31 -2.85 2.68 19.94
C ASN A 31 -4.28 2.09 19.83
N ASP A 32 -5.21 2.73 19.10
CA ASP A 32 -6.61 2.28 18.97
C ASP A 32 -7.08 2.15 17.51
N PHE A 33 -6.15 1.83 16.60
CA PHE A 33 -6.46 1.65 15.18
C PHE A 33 -7.54 0.58 14.93
N THR A 34 -7.65 -0.43 15.80
CA THR A 34 -8.69 -1.45 15.67
C THR A 34 -10.09 -0.86 15.85
N ALA A 35 -10.30 0.02 16.83
CA ALA A 35 -11.59 0.67 17.02
C ALA A 35 -11.88 1.69 15.92
N GLU A 36 -10.88 2.46 15.47
CA GLU A 36 -11.02 3.37 14.32
C GLU A 36 -11.46 2.61 13.06
N MET A 37 -10.82 1.47 12.78
CA MET A 37 -11.18 0.61 11.65
C MET A 37 -12.60 0.09 11.79
N LEU A 38 -13.00 -0.43 12.96
CA LEU A 38 -14.35 -0.90 13.21
C LEU A 38 -15.39 0.21 13.05
N GLN A 39 -15.10 1.41 13.55
CA GLN A 39 -15.97 2.57 13.39
C GLN A 39 -16.12 2.92 11.92
N PHE A 40 -15.04 2.93 11.14
CA PHE A 40 -15.06 3.16 9.71
C PHE A 40 -15.89 2.11 8.96
N LEU A 41 -15.68 0.83 9.26
CA LEU A 41 -16.39 -0.29 8.60
C LEU A 41 -17.89 -0.32 8.93
N ARG A 42 -18.32 0.32 10.02
CA ARG A 42 -19.74 0.44 10.42
C ARG A 42 -20.41 1.72 9.93
N ARG A 43 -19.67 2.66 9.32
CA ARG A 43 -20.26 3.92 8.85
C ARG A 43 -21.17 3.68 7.64
N PRO A 44 -22.23 4.51 7.47
CA PRO A 44 -23.09 4.45 6.28
C PRO A 44 -22.34 4.56 4.95
N GLY A 45 -21.17 5.21 4.92
CA GLY A 45 -20.32 5.30 3.73
C GLY A 45 -19.86 3.95 3.17
N MET A 46 -19.80 2.89 3.99
CA MET A 46 -19.55 1.52 3.52
C MET A 46 -20.68 0.97 2.63
N ALA A 47 -21.85 1.61 2.59
CA ALA A 47 -22.92 1.23 1.67
C ALA A 47 -22.50 1.40 0.20
N ALA A 48 -21.55 2.29 -0.11
CA ALA A 48 -21.01 2.45 -1.45
C ALA A 48 -20.06 1.31 -1.86
N ALA A 49 -19.61 0.49 -0.92
CA ALA A 49 -18.78 -0.67 -1.22
C ALA A 49 -19.59 -1.75 -1.98
N PRO A 50 -18.96 -2.52 -2.88
CA PRO A 50 -19.61 -3.63 -3.58
C PRO A 50 -20.22 -4.66 -2.61
N ALA A 51 -21.36 -5.24 -2.97
CA ALA A 51 -22.10 -6.16 -2.10
C ALA A 51 -21.23 -7.32 -1.58
N PHE A 52 -20.49 -8.00 -2.48
CA PHE A 52 -19.59 -9.10 -2.10
C PHE A 52 -18.54 -8.68 -1.05
N TYR A 53 -18.04 -7.44 -1.14
CA TYR A 53 -17.02 -6.94 -0.23
C TYR A 53 -17.63 -6.59 1.13
N ARG A 54 -18.85 -6.05 1.15
CA ARG A 54 -19.60 -5.83 2.40
C ARG A 54 -19.86 -7.14 3.12
N ASP A 55 -20.24 -8.19 2.40
CA ASP A 55 -20.49 -9.52 2.98
C ASP A 55 -19.20 -10.12 3.55
N TYR A 56 -18.08 -10.02 2.82
CA TYR A 56 -16.76 -10.41 3.32
C TYR A 56 -16.37 -9.63 4.59
N ILE A 57 -16.58 -8.33 4.60
CA ILE A 57 -16.27 -7.49 5.77
C ILE A 57 -17.12 -7.90 6.98
N ALA A 58 -18.42 -8.10 6.77
CA ALA A 58 -19.35 -8.45 7.84
C ALA A 58 -19.08 -9.86 8.42
N SER A 59 -18.77 -10.83 7.55
CA SER A 59 -18.60 -12.24 7.96
C SER A 59 -17.19 -12.60 8.41
N VAL A 60 -16.14 -11.94 7.88
CA VAL A 60 -14.74 -12.32 8.14
C VAL A 60 -13.99 -11.21 8.87
N VAL A 61 -14.04 -9.97 8.37
CA VAL A 61 -13.16 -8.90 8.84
C VAL A 61 -13.60 -8.32 10.18
N ILE A 62 -14.89 -8.03 10.36
CA ILE A 62 -15.42 -7.48 11.62
C ILE A 62 -15.21 -8.45 12.79
N PRO A 63 -15.51 -9.76 12.68
CA PRO A 63 -15.25 -10.71 13.77
C PRO A 63 -13.75 -10.83 14.13
N HIS A 64 -12.86 -10.67 13.15
CA HIS A 64 -11.41 -10.78 13.32
C HIS A 64 -10.70 -9.42 13.24
N ALA A 65 -11.36 -8.33 13.66
CA ALA A 65 -10.86 -6.97 13.42
C ALA A 65 -9.45 -6.72 13.95
N ARG A 66 -9.09 -7.31 15.10
CA ARG A 66 -7.74 -7.19 15.67
C ARG A 66 -6.66 -7.79 14.77
N LEU A 67 -6.96 -8.93 14.13
CA LEU A 67 -6.04 -9.57 13.19
C LEU A 67 -5.86 -8.70 11.94
N PHE A 68 -6.95 -8.24 11.34
CA PHE A 68 -6.89 -7.41 10.13
C PHE A 68 -6.25 -6.04 10.37
N ALA A 69 -6.51 -5.42 11.53
CA ALA A 69 -5.83 -4.19 11.93
C ALA A 69 -4.31 -4.42 12.04
N GLY A 70 -3.89 -5.54 12.64
CA GLY A 70 -2.48 -5.93 12.70
C GLY A 70 -1.88 -6.19 11.32
N LEU A 71 -2.59 -6.87 10.42
CA LEU A 71 -2.15 -7.13 9.04
C LEU A 71 -1.98 -5.84 8.24
N VAL A 72 -2.90 -4.88 8.42
CA VAL A 72 -2.80 -3.56 7.78
C VAL A 72 -1.55 -2.83 8.27
N ILE A 73 -1.33 -2.75 9.59
CA ILE A 73 -0.14 -2.11 10.17
C ILE A 73 1.13 -2.81 9.67
N ALA A 74 1.17 -4.14 9.70
CA ALA A 74 2.32 -4.91 9.25
C ALA A 74 2.59 -4.72 7.76
N GLY A 75 1.55 -4.67 6.93
CA GLY A 75 1.64 -4.44 5.50
C GLY A 75 2.16 -3.05 5.17
N GLU A 76 1.63 -2.00 5.80
CA GLU A 76 2.10 -0.63 5.59
C GLU A 76 3.53 -0.45 6.06
N LEU A 77 3.90 -1.01 7.21
CA LEU A 77 5.26 -0.93 7.74
C LEU A 77 6.26 -1.67 6.83
N THR A 78 5.92 -2.91 6.44
CA THR A 78 6.79 -3.74 5.60
C THR A 78 6.91 -3.15 4.19
N GLY A 79 5.79 -2.72 3.60
CA GLY A 79 5.76 -2.05 2.30
C GLY A 79 6.55 -0.74 2.33
N GLY A 80 6.33 0.08 3.37
CA GLY A 80 7.01 1.36 3.56
C GLY A 80 8.53 1.23 3.68
N ILE A 81 9.01 0.32 4.55
CA ILE A 81 10.45 0.05 4.72
C ILE A 81 11.04 -0.52 3.41
N SER A 82 10.38 -1.51 2.81
CA SER A 82 10.82 -2.14 1.57
C SER A 82 11.01 -1.12 0.44
N LEU A 83 10.04 -0.22 0.26
CA LEU A 83 10.06 0.80 -0.78
C LEU A 83 11.04 1.92 -0.46
N LEU A 84 11.12 2.38 0.80
CA LEU A 84 12.03 3.46 1.18
C LEU A 84 13.49 3.07 0.93
N PHE A 85 13.92 1.91 1.44
CA PHE A 85 15.29 1.42 1.31
C PHE A 85 15.56 0.70 -0.01
N GLY A 86 14.52 0.43 -0.81
CA GLY A 86 14.62 -0.33 -2.05
C GLY A 86 15.08 -1.78 -1.83
N LEU A 87 14.56 -2.42 -0.77
CA LEU A 87 14.78 -3.83 -0.42
C LEU A 87 13.57 -4.65 -0.86
N GLY A 88 13.72 -5.49 -1.87
CA GLY A 88 12.59 -6.25 -2.41
C GLY A 88 11.50 -5.34 -2.97
N THR A 89 11.89 -4.29 -3.69
CA THR A 89 11.00 -3.18 -4.13
C THR A 89 9.70 -3.65 -4.80
N ARG A 90 9.75 -4.78 -5.53
CA ARG A 90 8.56 -5.38 -6.17
C ARG A 90 7.58 -5.96 -5.16
N ILE A 91 8.08 -6.56 -4.08
CA ILE A 91 7.25 -7.11 -3.02
C ILE A 91 6.60 -5.96 -2.25
N GLY A 92 7.36 -4.94 -1.87
CA GLY A 92 6.81 -3.74 -1.22
C GLY A 92 5.74 -3.04 -2.06
N ALA A 93 5.97 -2.90 -3.37
CA ALA A 93 4.99 -2.34 -4.29
C ALA A 93 3.73 -3.22 -4.41
N ALA A 94 3.89 -4.55 -4.48
CA ALA A 94 2.76 -5.47 -4.51
C ALA A 94 1.92 -5.41 -3.22
N ILE A 95 2.56 -5.32 -2.05
CA ILE A 95 1.88 -5.13 -0.77
C ILE A 95 1.08 -3.83 -0.77
N ALA A 96 1.70 -2.73 -1.22
CA ALA A 96 1.02 -1.44 -1.34
C ALA A 96 -0.20 -1.53 -2.27
N MET A 97 -0.05 -2.14 -3.44
CA MET A 97 -1.16 -2.36 -4.38
C MET A 97 -2.33 -3.11 -3.71
N VAL A 98 -2.06 -4.19 -2.98
CA VAL A 98 -3.10 -4.96 -2.29
C VAL A 98 -3.80 -4.12 -1.22
N LEU A 99 -3.05 -3.34 -0.42
CA LEU A 99 -3.62 -2.47 0.60
C LEU A 99 -4.53 -1.39 0.00
N PHE A 100 -4.06 -0.69 -1.04
CA PHE A 100 -4.86 0.38 -1.66
C PHE A 100 -6.09 -0.15 -2.38
N VAL A 101 -6.04 -1.35 -2.99
CA VAL A 101 -7.24 -2.00 -3.53
C VAL A 101 -8.25 -2.28 -2.41
N ASN A 102 -7.81 -2.78 -1.25
CA ASN A 102 -8.70 -2.99 -0.10
C ASN A 102 -9.31 -1.66 0.39
N TYR A 103 -8.55 -0.57 0.40
CA TYR A 103 -9.06 0.75 0.81
C TYR A 103 -10.06 1.32 -0.20
N MET A 104 -9.80 1.15 -1.50
CA MET A 104 -10.73 1.52 -2.57
C MET A 104 -12.05 0.76 -2.46
N LEU A 105 -11.98 -0.56 -2.24
CA LEU A 105 -13.16 -1.40 -2.02
C LEU A 105 -13.94 -0.97 -0.78
N ALA A 106 -13.25 -0.73 0.34
CA ALA A 106 -13.88 -0.32 1.59
C ALA A 106 -14.53 1.08 1.50
N LYS A 107 -13.92 2.01 0.77
CA LYS A 107 -14.49 3.35 0.55
C LYS A 107 -15.54 3.38 -0.56
N GLY A 108 -15.69 2.31 -1.35
CA GLY A 108 -16.52 2.30 -2.55
C GLY A 108 -16.02 3.25 -3.66
N ARG A 109 -14.72 3.59 -3.64
CA ARG A 109 -14.11 4.56 -4.57
C ARG A 109 -13.18 3.84 -5.54
N TRP A 110 -13.64 3.59 -6.75
CA TRP A 110 -12.87 2.86 -7.76
C TRP A 110 -11.84 3.73 -8.48
N PHE A 111 -11.16 3.17 -9.50
CA PHE A 111 -10.06 3.82 -10.22
C PHE A 111 -10.42 5.17 -10.85
N TRP A 112 -11.70 5.36 -11.22
CA TRP A 112 -12.18 6.53 -11.95
C TRP A 112 -12.88 7.55 -11.05
N SER A 113 -12.89 7.35 -9.73
CA SER A 113 -13.50 8.31 -8.81
C SER A 113 -12.58 9.54 -8.68
N PRO A 114 -13.05 10.75 -9.01
CA PRO A 114 -12.19 11.94 -9.12
C PRO A 114 -11.38 12.28 -7.86
N ASP A 115 -11.93 12.08 -6.67
CA ASP A 115 -11.21 12.34 -5.40
C ASP A 115 -10.65 11.06 -4.75
N SER A 116 -10.46 9.98 -5.54
CA SER A 116 -9.86 8.74 -5.04
C SER A 116 -8.34 8.85 -4.97
N GLN A 117 -7.85 9.36 -3.84
CA GLN A 117 -6.41 9.37 -3.54
C GLN A 117 -5.81 7.96 -3.58
N ASP A 118 -6.57 6.95 -3.14
CA ASP A 118 -6.10 5.55 -3.12
C ASP A 118 -5.83 5.00 -4.55
N ALA A 119 -6.62 5.44 -5.53
CA ALA A 119 -6.40 5.05 -6.93
C ALA A 119 -5.09 5.63 -7.49
N ALA A 120 -4.78 6.89 -7.17
CA ALA A 120 -3.52 7.51 -7.58
C ALA A 120 -2.31 6.77 -6.99
N VAL A 121 -2.37 6.45 -5.69
CA VAL A 121 -1.29 5.72 -5.02
C VAL A 121 -1.17 4.27 -5.52
N PHE A 122 -2.28 3.64 -5.93
CA PHE A 122 -2.25 2.34 -6.61
C PHE A 122 -1.49 2.39 -7.93
N PHE A 123 -1.76 3.40 -8.78
CA PHE A 123 -1.06 3.52 -10.06
C PHE A 123 0.42 3.87 -9.89
N GLU A 124 0.76 4.64 -8.86
CA GLU A 124 2.15 4.86 -8.46
C GLU A 124 2.83 3.54 -8.05
N ALA A 125 2.18 2.74 -7.20
CA ALA A 125 2.68 1.43 -6.81
C ALA A 125 2.83 0.49 -8.02
N LEU A 126 1.88 0.52 -8.97
CA LEU A 126 1.97 -0.23 -10.22
C LEU A 126 3.17 0.22 -11.08
N ALA A 127 3.41 1.52 -11.21
CA ALA A 127 4.55 2.06 -11.94
C ALA A 127 5.87 1.61 -11.30
N VAL A 128 5.97 1.64 -9.96
CA VAL A 128 7.14 1.15 -9.22
C VAL A 128 7.32 -0.37 -9.38
N PHE A 129 6.23 -1.13 -9.35
CA PHE A 129 6.23 -2.58 -9.53
C PHE A 129 6.75 -3.01 -10.91
N LEU A 130 6.28 -2.33 -11.96
CA LEU A 130 6.66 -2.60 -13.36
C LEU A 130 8.03 -2.02 -13.71
N GLY A 131 8.38 -0.86 -13.17
CA GLY A 131 9.54 -0.05 -13.57
C GLY A 131 10.92 -0.59 -13.18
N SER A 132 11.02 -1.70 -12.45
CA SER A 132 12.30 -2.29 -11.99
C SER A 132 13.20 -1.34 -11.16
N ALA A 133 12.63 -0.31 -10.52
CA ALA A 133 13.36 0.74 -9.80
C ALA A 133 14.36 0.22 -8.74
N GLY A 134 14.06 -0.91 -8.10
CA GLY A 134 14.94 -1.55 -7.11
C GLY A 134 16.26 -2.06 -7.69
N ARG A 135 16.29 -2.52 -8.95
CA ARG A 135 17.48 -3.13 -9.56
C ARG A 135 18.58 -2.14 -9.95
N THR A 136 18.33 -0.83 -9.94
CA THR A 136 19.31 0.18 -10.33
C THR A 136 19.73 1.14 -9.22
N PHE A 137 18.86 1.45 -8.25
CA PHE A 137 19.11 2.43 -7.18
C PHE A 137 18.55 2.00 -5.81
N GLY A 138 18.48 0.69 -5.55
CA GLY A 138 18.10 0.13 -4.25
C GLY A 138 19.24 -0.70 -3.64
N LEU A 139 19.10 -1.10 -2.38
CA LEU A 139 19.98 -2.12 -1.79
C LEU A 139 19.96 -3.43 -2.59
N ASP A 140 18.86 -3.71 -3.30
CA ASP A 140 18.76 -4.79 -4.28
C ASP A 140 19.87 -4.68 -5.37
N ALA A 141 20.21 -3.48 -5.84
CA ALA A 141 21.28 -3.26 -6.82
C ALA A 141 22.68 -3.55 -6.23
N LEU A 142 22.90 -3.21 -4.94
CA LEU A 142 24.14 -3.50 -4.21
C LEU A 142 24.34 -5.01 -4.01
N LEU A 143 23.27 -5.75 -3.72
CA LEU A 143 23.31 -7.21 -3.57
C LEU A 143 23.58 -7.92 -4.89
N PHE A 144 22.97 -7.47 -6.00
CA PHE A 144 23.27 -8.01 -7.33
C PHE A 144 24.69 -7.65 -7.80
N ALA A 145 25.19 -6.45 -7.50
CA ALA A 145 26.58 -6.07 -7.83
C ALA A 145 27.62 -6.90 -7.05
N ARG A 146 27.30 -7.36 -5.83
CA ARG A 146 28.17 -8.21 -5.02
C ARG A 146 28.20 -9.68 -5.45
N ARG A 147 27.16 -10.18 -6.12
CA ARG A 147 27.10 -11.56 -6.63
C ARG A 147 27.75 -11.76 -8.01
N ALA A 148 28.05 -10.65 -8.69
CA ALA A 148 28.70 -10.64 -10.00
C ALA A 148 30.22 -10.38 -9.94
N ARG A 149 30.78 -10.25 -8.73
CA ARG A 149 32.23 -10.30 -8.46
C ARG A 149 32.55 -11.62 -7.78
#